data_AF-A0A835UEZ6-F1
#
_entry.id   AF-A0A835UEZ6-F1
#
_cell.length_a   1.000
_cell.length_b   1.000
_cell.length_c   1.000
_cell.angle_alpha   90.00
_cell.angle_beta   90.00
_cell.angle_gamma   90.00
#
_symmetry.space_group_name_H-M   'P 1'
#
loop_
_entity.id
_entity.type
_entity.pdbx_description
1 polymer ?
#
loop_
_entity_poly.entity_id
_entity_poly.type
_entity_poly.pdbx_seq_one_letter_code
_entity_poly.pdbx_strand_id
1 'polypeptide(L)'
;MEKIKLGSLGERLKTGGERLKVGGAELGRKFSGKMKEILQGQSQEAKMVEEATSESLEEANWGLNLRICNLLNNEEFDGSEVVRTIKKEDC
;
A
#
# COMPACT_ATOMS: atom_id res chain seq x y z
N MET A 1 32.47 -39.70 -18.15
CA MET A 1 32.07 -38.32 -18.53
C MET A 1 30.77 -37.84 -17.86
N GLU A 2 29.94 -38.70 -17.27
CA GLU A 2 28.62 -38.32 -16.73
C GLU A 2 28.66 -37.66 -15.34
N LYS A 3 29.64 -38.00 -14.49
CA LYS A 3 29.77 -37.46 -13.12
C LYS A 3 30.05 -35.94 -13.09
N ILE A 4 30.75 -35.42 -14.10
CA ILE A 4 31.11 -34.00 -14.22
C ILE A 4 29.87 -33.14 -14.57
N LYS A 5 28.92 -33.72 -15.32
CA LYS A 5 27.68 -33.03 -15.74
C LYS A 5 26.66 -32.91 -14.60
N LEU A 6 26.68 -33.86 -13.66
CA LEU A 6 25.87 -33.81 -12.44
C LEU A 6 26.35 -32.74 -11.45
N GLY A 7 27.67 -32.57 -11.31
CA GLY A 7 28.26 -31.54 -10.46
C GLY A 7 27.88 -30.13 -10.91
N SER A 8 28.03 -29.84 -12.21
CA SER A 8 27.70 -28.51 -12.75
C SER A 8 26.20 -28.20 -12.71
N LEU A 9 25.33 -29.21 -12.77
CA LEU A 9 23.89 -29.02 -12.57
C LEU A 9 23.56 -28.68 -11.12
N GLY A 10 24.19 -29.36 -10.17
CA GLY A 10 24.02 -29.12 -8.74
C GLY A 10 24.45 -27.70 -8.31
N GLU A 11 25.59 -27.21 -8.81
CA GLU A 11 26.07 -25.85 -8.54
C GLU A 11 25.13 -24.77 -9.11
N ARG A 12 24.58 -25.02 -10.30
CA ARG A 12 23.61 -24.11 -10.94
C ARG A 12 22.28 -24.07 -10.19
N LEU A 13 21.81 -25.21 -9.68
CA LEU A 13 20.62 -25.29 -8.83
C LEU A 13 20.82 -24.59 -7.49
N LYS A 14 22.00 -24.74 -6.88
CA LYS A 14 22.34 -24.07 -5.61
C LYS A 14 22.36 -22.55 -5.76
N THR A 15 23.05 -22.06 -6.79
CA THR A 15 23.14 -20.62 -7.09
C THR A 15 21.76 -20.03 -7.44
N GLY A 16 20.95 -20.77 -8.20
CA GLY A 16 19.57 -20.38 -8.52
C GLY A 16 18.68 -20.33 -7.28
N GLY A 17 18.78 -21.32 -6.39
CA GLY A 17 18.03 -21.40 -5.14
C GLY A 17 18.40 -20.31 -4.13
N GLU A 18 19.68 -19.93 -4.04
CA GLU A 18 20.14 -18.83 -3.19
C GLU A 18 19.63 -17.47 -3.69
N ARG A 19 19.67 -17.23 -5.02
CA ARG A 19 19.07 -16.03 -5.63
C ARG A 19 17.55 -15.98 -5.46
N LEU A 20 16.86 -17.11 -5.58
CA LEU A 20 15.42 -17.20 -5.36
C LEU A 20 15.04 -16.93 -3.90
N LYS A 21 15.83 -17.40 -2.92
CA LYS A 21 15.63 -17.12 -1.49
C LYS A 21 15.77 -15.63 -1.18
N VAL A 22 16.78 -14.97 -1.75
CA VAL A 22 16.98 -13.51 -1.57
C VAL A 22 15.87 -12.71 -2.28
N GLY A 23 15.53 -13.06 -3.52
CA GLY A 23 14.44 -12.41 -4.27
C GLY A 23 13.06 -12.65 -3.65
N GLY A 24 12.80 -13.85 -3.11
CA GLY A 24 11.54 -14.20 -2.45
C GLY A 24 11.34 -13.48 -1.12
N ALA A 25 12.40 -13.23 -0.35
CA ALA A 25 12.33 -12.43 0.87
C ALA A 25 12.10 -10.93 0.58
N GLU A 26 12.61 -10.42 -0.54
CA GLU A 26 12.37 -9.04 -0.96
C GLU A 26 10.99 -8.84 -1.60
N LEU A 27 10.54 -9.75 -2.47
CA LEU A 27 9.17 -9.77 -2.98
C LEU A 27 8.16 -10.00 -1.85
N GLY A 28 8.40 -10.95 -0.96
CA GLY A 28 7.48 -11.26 0.15
C GLY A 28 7.20 -10.06 1.04
N ARG A 29 8.20 -9.22 1.32
CA ARG A 29 8.03 -7.97 2.09
C ARG A 29 7.26 -6.91 1.31
N LYS A 30 7.57 -6.70 0.02
CA LYS A 30 6.86 -5.74 -0.84
C LYS A 30 5.40 -6.14 -1.08
N PHE A 31 5.13 -7.44 -1.25
CA PHE A 31 3.78 -7.96 -1.41
C PHE A 31 3.01 -7.99 -0.09
N SER A 32 3.64 -8.32 1.05
CA SER A 32 2.97 -8.28 2.35
C SER A 32 2.51 -6.87 2.74
N GLY A 33 3.28 -5.83 2.42
CA GLY A 33 2.88 -4.42 2.62
C GLY A 33 1.67 -4.03 1.77
N LYS A 34 1.72 -4.28 0.46
CA LYS A 34 0.59 -4.01 -0.45
C LYS A 34 -0.65 -4.85 -0.15
N MET A 35 -0.47 -6.08 0.32
CA MET A 35 -1.59 -6.97 0.62
C MET A 35 -2.30 -6.56 1.92
N LYS A 36 -1.61 -5.92 2.87
CA LYS A 36 -2.26 -5.26 4.01
C LYS A 36 -3.18 -4.13 3.57
N GLU A 37 -2.75 -3.26 2.65
CA GLU A 37 -3.61 -2.22 2.07
C GLU A 37 -4.83 -2.81 1.34
N ILE A 38 -4.64 -3.90 0.57
CA ILE A 38 -5.74 -4.54 -0.17
C ILE A 38 -6.76 -5.23 0.78
N LEU A 39 -6.32 -5.75 1.92
CA LEU A 39 -7.18 -6.42 2.91
C LEU A 39 -7.86 -5.46 3.90
N GLN A 40 -7.37 -4.23 4.07
CA GLN A 40 -7.85 -3.32 5.10
C GLN A 40 -9.02 -2.42 4.67
N GLY A 41 -9.49 -2.52 3.42
CA GLY A 41 -10.50 -1.61 2.91
C GLY A 41 -9.96 -0.18 2.77
N GLN A 42 -10.82 0.75 2.39
CA GLN A 42 -10.47 2.15 2.28
C GLN A 42 -10.02 2.71 3.64
N SER A 43 -8.95 3.52 3.64
CA SER A 43 -8.44 4.17 4.85
C SER A 43 -9.53 5.03 5.51
N GLN A 44 -9.45 5.21 6.83
CA GLN A 44 -10.43 6.01 7.56
C GLN A 44 -10.38 7.47 7.08
N GLU A 45 -9.18 7.95 6.74
CA GLU A 45 -8.89 9.21 6.07
C GLU A 45 -9.65 9.32 4.76
N ALA A 46 -9.46 8.36 3.87
CA ALA A 46 -10.09 8.39 2.56
C ALA A 46 -11.62 8.34 2.68
N LYS A 47 -12.16 7.53 3.60
CA LYS A 47 -13.61 7.47 3.83
C LYS A 47 -14.19 8.80 4.30
N MET A 48 -13.52 9.46 5.24
CA MET A 48 -14.00 10.75 5.74
C MET A 48 -13.91 11.86 4.68
N VAL A 49 -12.86 11.82 3.84
CA VAL A 49 -12.74 12.75 2.69
C VAL A 49 -13.89 12.52 1.70
N GLU A 50 -14.11 11.28 1.23
CA GLU A 50 -15.19 10.97 0.27
C GLU A 50 -16.58 11.33 0.83
N GLU A 51 -16.83 11.14 2.13
CA GLU A 51 -18.08 11.59 2.79
C GLU A 51 -18.19 13.13 2.84
N ALA A 52 -17.08 13.83 3.03
CA ALA A 52 -17.04 15.30 3.09
C ALA A 52 -17.10 15.96 1.70
N THR A 53 -16.75 15.25 0.63
CA THR A 53 -16.71 15.71 -0.77
C THR A 53 -17.77 15.04 -1.66
N SER A 54 -18.68 14.26 -1.09
CA SER A 54 -19.69 13.53 -1.87
C SER A 54 -20.49 14.45 -2.78
N GLU A 55 -20.63 14.07 -4.06
CA GLU A 55 -21.44 14.79 -5.06
C GLU A 55 -22.93 14.91 -4.68
N SER A 56 -23.40 14.10 -3.73
CA SER A 56 -24.76 14.16 -3.21
C SER A 56 -25.02 15.31 -2.22
N LEU A 57 -23.97 16.01 -1.79
CA LEU A 57 -24.07 17.14 -0.89
C LEU A 57 -24.56 18.39 -1.64
N GLU A 58 -25.64 19.00 -1.16
CA GLU A 58 -26.11 20.30 -1.67
C GLU A 58 -25.16 21.46 -1.28
N GLU A 59 -24.45 21.30 -0.16
CA GLU A 59 -23.47 22.26 0.35
C GLU A 59 -22.29 21.55 1.05
N ALA A 60 -21.16 22.24 1.19
CA ALA A 60 -19.98 21.68 1.84
C ALA A 60 -20.29 21.28 3.30
N ASN A 61 -19.93 20.04 3.66
CA ASN A 61 -20.09 19.56 5.04
C ASN A 61 -18.98 20.13 5.93
N TRP A 62 -19.14 21.36 6.41
CA TRP A 62 -18.16 22.04 7.27
C TRP A 62 -17.89 21.29 8.58
N GLY A 63 -18.87 20.57 9.11
CA GLY A 63 -18.69 19.73 10.30
C GLY A 63 -17.65 18.63 10.09
N LEU A 64 -17.75 17.91 8.97
CA LEU A 64 -16.74 16.88 8.61
C LEU A 64 -15.40 17.51 8.24
N ASN A 65 -15.39 18.60 7.47
CA ASN A 65 -14.14 19.27 7.08
C ASN A 65 -13.35 19.76 8.30
N LEU A 66 -14.00 20.43 9.26
CA LEU A 66 -13.35 20.86 10.50
C LEU A 66 -12.90 19.70 11.37
N ARG A 67 -13.64 18.58 11.35
CA ARG A 67 -13.23 17.35 12.04
C ARG A 67 -11.95 16.77 11.43
N ILE A 68 -11.85 16.71 10.10
CA ILE A 68 -10.64 16.26 9.40
C ILE A 68 -9.46 17.19 9.75
N CYS A 69 -9.67 18.51 9.74
CA CYS A 69 -8.64 19.46 10.19
C CYS A 69 -8.18 19.21 11.63
N ASN A 70 -9.11 18.94 12.54
CA ASN A 70 -8.76 18.61 13.92
C ASN A 70 -7.92 17.32 14.01
N LEU A 71 -8.28 16.27 13.27
CA LEU A 71 -7.53 15.01 13.26
C LEU A 71 -6.13 15.19 12.67
N LEU A 72 -5.99 15.99 11.61
CA LEU A 72 -4.69 16.37 11.05
C LEU A 72 -3.84 17.15 12.05
N ASN A 73 -4.43 18.13 12.74
CA ASN A 73 -3.73 18.94 13.73
C ASN A 73 -3.27 18.15 14.97
N ASN A 74 -3.97 17.05 15.28
CA ASN A 74 -3.58 16.11 16.33
C ASN A 74 -2.65 14.98 15.83
N GLU A 75 -2.22 15.02 14.56
CA GLU A 75 -1.39 14.00 13.91
C GLU A 75 -2.02 12.60 13.93
N GLU A 76 -3.35 12.52 14.09
CA GLU A 76 -4.11 11.26 14.06
C GLU A 76 -4.34 10.77 12.63
N PHE A 77 -4.30 11.67 11.65
CA PHE A 77 -4.46 11.40 10.23
C PHE A 77 -3.17 11.63 9.46
N ASP A 78 -2.86 10.76 8.50
CA ASP A 78 -1.77 11.01 7.54
C ASP A 78 -2.21 12.08 6.52
N GLY A 79 -1.62 13.26 6.61
CA GLY A 79 -1.87 14.35 5.68
C GLY A 79 -1.59 14.00 4.22
N SER A 80 -0.63 13.10 3.95
CA SER A 80 -0.33 12.63 2.59
C SER A 80 -1.48 11.82 2.01
N GLU A 81 -2.12 10.98 2.83
CA GLU A 81 -3.26 10.16 2.42
C GLU A 81 -4.51 11.01 2.20
N VAL A 82 -4.73 12.01 3.06
CA VAL A 82 -5.81 12.99 2.88
C VAL A 82 -5.65 13.75 1.56
N VAL A 83 -4.48 14.34 1.29
CA VAL A 83 -4.22 15.08 0.03
C VAL A 83 -4.34 14.18 -1.20
N ARG A 84 -3.86 12.93 -1.10
CA ARG A 84 -3.98 11.95 -2.18
C ARG A 84 -5.45 11.63 -2.49
N THR A 85 -6.28 11.51 -1.46
CA THR A 85 -7.72 11.23 -1.64
C THR A 85 -8.42 12.43 -2.25
N ILE A 86 -8.19 13.64 -1.74
CA ILE A 86 -8.77 14.87 -2.33
C ILE A 86 -8.43 14.97 -3.82
N LYS A 87 -7.16 14.77 -4.19
CA LYS A 87 -6.73 14.79 -5.59
C LYS A 87 -7.41 13.71 -6.46
N LYS A 88 -7.79 12.58 -5.87
CA LYS A 88 -8.51 11.50 -6.56
C LYS A 88 -9.97 11.86 -6.79
N GLU A 89 -10.60 12.56 -5.84
CA GLU A 89 -11.99 13.03 -5.95
C GLU A 89 -12.13 14.18 -6.97
N ASP A 90 -11.12 15.04 -7.09
CA ASP A 90 -11.11 16.19 -8.01
C ASP A 90 -10.83 15.83 -9.50
N CYS A 91 -10.54 14.56 -9.85
CA CYS A 91 -10.11 14.11 -11.19
C CYS A 91 -11.06 13.12 -11.85
#